data_AF-A0A9D5K7W1-F1
#
_entry.id   AF-A0A9D5K7W1-F1
#
_cell.length_a   1.000
_cell.length_b   1.000
_cell.length_c   1.000
_cell.angle_alpha   90.00
_cell.angle_beta   90.00
_cell.angle_gamma   90.00
#
_symmetry.space_group_name_H-M   'P 1'
#
loop_
_entity.id
_entity.type
_entity.pdbx_description
1 polymer ?
#
loop_
_entity_poly.entity_id
_entity_poly.type
_entity_poly.pdbx_seq_one_letter_code
_entity_poly.pdbx_strand_id
1 'polypeptide(L)' 'DPEAKGEKRVKFRQVLGGKIQSSPVITDEGIIYVGSNNKNLYAIRPKSRGLKLARTPWPCYGHDTRNTSNTNP' A
#
# COMPACT_ATOMS: atom_id res chain seq x y z
N ASP A 1 -13.64 -26.82 11.67
CA ASP A 1 -13.23 -26.65 10.26
C ASP A 1 -11.72 -26.42 10.22
N PRO A 2 -10.90 -27.35 9.69
CA PRO A 2 -9.45 -27.32 9.85
C PRO A 2 -8.68 -26.82 8.61
N GLU A 3 -9.24 -25.91 7.80
CA GLU A 3 -8.55 -25.38 6.62
C GLU A 3 -8.55 -23.85 6.58
N ALA A 4 -7.35 -23.28 6.74
CA ALA A 4 -6.84 -22.03 6.11
C ALA A 4 -5.78 -21.33 6.98
N LYS A 5 -4.71 -22.02 7.39
CA LYS A 5 -3.47 -21.33 7.79
C LYS A 5 -2.61 -21.07 6.56
N GLY A 6 -3.09 -20.20 5.66
CA GLY A 6 -2.28 -19.69 4.57
C GLY A 6 -1.19 -18.78 5.13
N GLU A 7 0.06 -19.23 5.16
CA GLU A 7 1.19 -18.41 5.58
C GLU A 7 1.31 -17.19 4.65
N LYS A 8 1.14 -15.99 5.20
CA LYS A 8 1.37 -14.74 4.46
C LYS A 8 2.87 -14.60 4.19
N ARG A 9 3.27 -14.89 2.96
CA ARG A 9 4.67 -14.72 2.51
C ARG A 9 4.86 -13.33 1.90
N VAL A 10 6.02 -12.73 2.17
CA VAL A 10 6.42 -11.45 1.57
C VAL A 10 6.55 -11.64 0.06
N LYS A 11 5.72 -10.96 -0.73
CA LYS A 11 5.76 -11.03 -2.21
C LYS A 11 6.88 -10.17 -2.81
N PHE A 12 7.22 -9.06 -2.16
CA PHE A 12 8.30 -8.18 -2.60
C PHE A 12 8.93 -7.47 -1.40
N ARG A 13 10.18 -7.08 -1.56
CA ARG A 13 10.90 -6.24 -0.60
C ARG A 13 11.72 -5.21 -1.37
N GLN A 14 11.68 -3.97 -0.89
CA GLN A 14 12.52 -2.88 -1.38
C GLN A 14 13.30 -2.29 -0.20
N VAL A 15 14.62 -2.18 -0.34
CA VAL A 15 15.46 -1.51 0.65
C VAL A 15 15.51 -0.03 0.31
N LEU A 16 15.28 0.81 1.31
CA LEU A 16 15.41 2.26 1.24
C LEU A 16 16.53 2.68 2.17
N GLY A 17 17.33 3.67 1.76
CA GLY A 17 18.57 4.06 2.44
C GLY A 17 18.41 4.79 3.77
N GLY A 18 17.24 4.72 4.41
CA GLY A 18 16.93 5.40 5.66
C GLY A 18 15.73 4.79 6.37
N LYS A 19 15.60 5.09 7.66
CA LYS A 19 14.45 4.63 8.47
C LYS A 19 13.14 5.15 7.87
N ILE A 20 12.13 4.31 7.88
CA ILE A 20 10.77 4.63 7.47
C ILE A 20 9.91 4.72 8.74
N GLN A 21 9.48 5.93 9.09
CA GLN A 21 8.54 6.18 10.20
C GLN A 21 7.22 6.79 9.71
N SER A 22 7.06 6.93 8.39
CA SER A 22 5.85 7.47 7.76
C SER A 22 4.82 6.37 7.48
N SER A 23 3.56 6.77 7.35
CA SER A 23 2.51 5.93 6.75
C SER A 23 2.61 5.98 5.22
N PRO A 24 2.59 4.83 4.52
CA PRO A 24 2.62 4.82 3.06
C PRO A 24 1.26 5.26 2.48
N VAL A 25 1.29 5.83 1.27
CA VAL A 25 0.09 6.17 0.47
C VAL A 25 0.17 5.46 -0.88
N ILE A 26 -0.95 4.97 -1.39
CA ILE A 26 -1.05 4.35 -2.71
C ILE A 26 -1.97 5.15 -3.62
N THR A 27 -1.55 5.33 -4.87
CA THR A 27 -2.35 5.99 -5.92
C THR A 27 -3.21 4.98 -6.68
N ASP A 28 -4.21 5.46 -7.44
CA ASP A 28 -5.04 4.62 -8.32
C ASP A 28 -4.23 3.90 -9.42
N GLU A 29 -3.05 4.44 -9.75
CA GLU A 29 -2.07 3.83 -10.67
C GLU A 29 -1.20 2.75 -10.00
N GLY A 30 -1.39 2.50 -8.70
CA GLY A 30 -0.64 1.53 -7.91
C GLY A 30 0.76 2.00 -7.47
N ILE A 31 1.09 3.29 -7.64
CA ILE A 31 2.35 3.87 -7.12
C ILE A 31 2.23 4.03 -5.61
N ILE A 32 3.22 3.51 -4.88
CA ILE A 32 3.33 3.65 -3.43
C ILE A 32 4.32 4.76 -3.09
N TYR A 33 3.88 5.73 -2.30
CA TYR A 33 4.70 6.83 -1.80
C TYR A 33 5.05 6.60 -0.33
N VAL A 34 6.34 6.80 0.01
CA VAL A 34 6.86 6.62 1.37
C VAL A 34 7.93 7.66 1.66
N GLY A 35 7.78 8.40 2.77
CA GLY A 35 8.80 9.33 3.26
C GLY A 35 9.83 8.62 4.14
N SER A 36 11.11 8.98 3.98
CA SER A 36 12.21 8.45 4.79
C SER A 36 12.94 9.54 5.56
N ASN A 37 13.49 9.18 6.73
CA ASN A 37 14.28 10.09 7.55
C ASN A 37 15.62 10.50 6.90
N ASN A 38 16.01 9.88 5.78
CA ASN A 38 17.15 10.33 4.98
C ASN A 38 16.85 11.54 4.08
N LYS A 39 15.76 12.27 4.37
CA LYS A 39 15.31 13.48 3.67
C LYS A 39 14.81 13.23 2.23
N ASN A 40 14.50 11.98 1.87
CA ASN A 40 13.96 11.63 0.56
C ASN A 40 12.51 11.13 0.64
N LEU A 41 11.75 11.42 -0.42
CA LEU A 41 10.44 10.83 -0.71
C LEU A 41 10.62 9.80 -1.84
N TYR A 42 10.17 8.56 -1.60
CA TYR A 42 10.31 7.47 -2.55
C TYR A 42 8.99 7.17 -3.24
N ALA A 43 9.03 6.95 -4.56
CA ALA A 43 7.92 6.45 -5.37
C ALA A 43 8.25 5.03 -5.86
N ILE A 44 7.52 4.04 -5.35
CA ILE A 44 7.71 2.63 -5.71
C ILE A 44 6.64 2.26 -6.74
N ARG A 45 7.09 1.95 -7.96
CA ARG A 45 6.21 1.57 -9.07
C ARG A 45 6.14 0.04 -9.19
N PRO A 46 4.94 -0.56 -9.32
CA PRO A 46 4.82 -1.97 -9.65
C PRO A 46 5.40 -2.23 -11.04
N LYS A 47 6.00 -3.41 -11.24
CA LYS A 47 6.54 -3.82 -12.54
C LYS A 47 5.44 -3.98 -13.61
N SER A 48 4.23 -4.36 -13.19
CA SER A 48 3.10 -4.60 -14.08
C SER A 48 2.35 -3.30 -14.34
N ARG A 49 2.46 -2.77 -15.56
CA ARG A 49 1.60 -1.67 -16.03
C ARG A 49 0.18 -2.20 -16.29
N GLY A 50 -0.84 -1.46 -15.86
CA GLY A 50 -2.25 -1.72 -16.20
C GLY A 50 -3.03 -2.61 -15.23
N LEU A 51 -2.44 -3.05 -14.12
CA LEU A 51 -3.22 -3.69 -13.05
C LEU A 51 -3.94 -2.62 -12.24
N LYS A 52 -5.27 -2.55 -12.37
CA LYS A 52 -6.10 -1.78 -11.44
C LYS A 52 -5.97 -2.37 -10.04
N LEU A 53 -6.02 -1.52 -9.01
CA LEU A 53 -6.09 -1.97 -7.63
C LEU A 53 -7.17 -3.05 -7.48
N ALA A 54 -6.90 -4.09 -6.68
CA ALA A 54 -7.89 -5.12 -6.41
C ALA A 54 -9.16 -4.44 -5.85
N ARG A 55 -10.35 -4.78 -6.38
CA ARG A 55 -11.65 -4.32 -5.85
C ARG A 55 -12.00 -5.09 -4.57
N THR A 56 -11.07 -5.12 -3.63
CA THR A 56 -11.21 -5.74 -2.31
C THR A 56 -10.94 -4.65 -1.28
N PRO A 57 -11.54 -4.71 -0.07
CA PRO A 57 -11.25 -3.74 0.98
C PRO A 57 -9.74 -3.75 1.27
N TRP A 58 -9.04 -2.71 0.85
CA TRP A 58 -7.66 -2.44 1.26
C TRP A 58 -7.70 -1.37 2.38
N PRO A 59 -6.71 -1.32 3.28
CA PRO A 59 -6.86 -0.98 4.67
C PRO A 59 -6.44 0.47 4.87
N CYS A 60 -6.98 1.39 4.07
CA CYS A 60 -7.03 2.76 4.53
C CYS A 60 -8.24 2.85 5.48
N TYR A 61 -8.06 3.53 6.60
CA TYR A 61 -9.20 3.94 7.40
C TYR A 61 -10.16 4.70 6.46
N GLY A 62 -11.35 4.17 6.24
CA GLY A 62 -12.36 4.79 5.39
C GLY A 62 -12.57 4.25 3.98
N HIS A 63 -11.91 3.16 3.58
CA HIS A 63 -12.20 2.39 2.34
C HIS A 63 -12.09 3.16 0.99
N ASP A 64 -11.40 4.30 0.94
CA ASP A 64 -11.14 5.04 -0.31
C ASP A 64 -9.74 5.67 -0.37
N THR A 65 -9.27 6.02 -1.57
CA THR A 65 -7.94 6.63 -1.79
C THR A 65 -7.83 8.08 -1.31
N ARG A 66 -8.90 8.65 -0.75
CA ARG A 66 -8.96 10.04 -0.27
C ARG A 66 -8.95 10.14 1.25
N ASN A 67 -8.93 9.01 1.98
CA ASN A 67 -9.01 8.99 3.44
C ASN A 67 -10.28 9.70 3.96
N THR A 68 -11.38 9.61 3.19
CA THR A 68 -12.60 10.38 3.49
C THR A 68 -13.60 9.68 4.40
N SER A 69 -13.29 8.49 4.94
CA SER A 69 -14.22 7.70 5.75
C SER A 69 -15.62 7.72 5.15
N ASN A 70 -15.83 6.94 4.09
CA ASN A 70 -17.09 6.91 3.37
C ASN A 70 -18.28 6.54 4.28
N THR A 71 -18.87 7.52 4.95
CA THR A 71 -20.16 7.45 5.63
C THR A 71 -21.23 7.82 4.62
N ASN A 72 -21.50 6.91 3.69
CA ASN A 72 -22.76 6.96 2.96
C ASN A 72 -23.81 6.20 3.80
N PRO A 73 -24.98 6.79 4.13
CA PRO A 73 -26.09 6.05 4.74
C PRO A 73 -26.63 4.95 3.82
#